data_AF-A0A7C4THM9-F1
#
_entry.id   AF-A0A7C4THM9-F1
#
_cell.length_a   1.000
_cell.length_b   1.000
_cell.length_c   1.000
_cell.angle_alpha   90.00
_cell.angle_beta   90.00
_cell.angle_gamma   90.00
#
_symmetry.space_group_name_H-M   'P 1'
#
loop_
_entity.id
_entity.type
_entity.pdbx_description
1 polymer ?
#
loop_
_entity_poly.entity_id
_entity_poly.type
_entity_poly.pdbx_seq_one_letter_code
_entity_poly.pdbx_strand_id
1 'polypeptide(L)'
;MVILILFFTFQTDLFAPAMVIRFADYLYQEGDYHSALNEYRRYVFLSDSLEEKVYERIVDCLIKLKRFDEALKEVEKLGDTTKINYTKGVIYYTAGKYRKARECLFNIGMPYENDARRIIGFSYAQEFNFREAGKYLNLPPLKLRYKSPILGGIFSLFPGGGHFYCGRSEDGIFSFLVVGTCALLTNYYYHRGEDLKFGVSLGATILFYSANIYGGINAVRNYNYYQNEKYLKKIREENQ
;
A
#
# COMPACT_ATOMS: atom_id res chain seq x y z
N MET A 1 45.39 39.86 -7.77
CA MET A 1 44.24 40.20 -8.63
C MET A 1 43.91 39.10 -9.64
N VAL A 2 44.90 38.52 -10.33
CA VAL A 2 44.68 37.42 -11.31
C VAL A 2 44.07 36.14 -10.69
N ILE A 3 44.50 35.74 -9.49
CA ILE A 3 43.95 34.57 -8.78
C ILE A 3 42.50 34.80 -8.32
N LEU A 4 42.14 36.04 -7.98
CA LEU A 4 40.77 36.39 -7.58
C LEU A 4 39.81 36.40 -8.78
N ILE A 5 40.28 36.85 -9.94
CA ILE A 5 39.52 36.83 -11.20
C ILE A 5 39.33 35.39 -11.69
N LEU A 6 40.35 34.54 -11.59
CA LEU A 6 40.26 33.10 -11.94
C LEU A 6 39.27 32.33 -11.04
N PHE A 7 39.19 32.67 -9.75
CA PHE A 7 38.20 32.07 -8.84
C PHE A 7 36.77 32.53 -9.16
N PHE A 8 36.61 33.78 -9.60
CA PHE A 8 35.31 34.34 -9.97
C PHE A 8 34.79 33.79 -11.31
N THR A 9 35.69 33.58 -12.29
CA THR A 9 35.33 32.96 -13.58
C THR A 9 35.01 31.46 -13.45
N PHE A 10 35.57 30.75 -12.47
CA PHE A 10 35.22 29.35 -12.19
C PHE A 10 33.83 29.19 -11.54
N GLN A 11 33.41 30.14 -10.71
CA GLN A 11 32.07 30.11 -10.11
C GLN A 11 30.98 30.32 -11.15
N THR A 12 31.19 31.18 -12.14
CA THR A 12 30.19 31.45 -13.19
C THR A 12 29.87 30.21 -14.05
N ASP A 13 30.86 29.34 -14.28
CA ASP A 13 30.65 28.09 -15.04
C ASP A 13 29.94 27.01 -14.22
N LEU A 14 30.16 26.95 -12.90
CA LEU A 14 29.54 25.94 -12.02
C LEU A 14 28.02 26.18 -11.85
N PHE A 15 27.58 27.45 -11.89
CA PHE A 15 26.17 27.83 -11.80
C PHE A 15 25.49 27.98 -13.16
N ALA A 16 26.19 27.72 -14.26
CA ALA A 16 25.58 27.72 -15.60
C ALA A 16 24.44 26.69 -15.67
N PRO A 17 23.28 27.00 -16.30
CA PRO A 17 22.14 26.08 -16.37
C PRO A 17 22.51 24.67 -16.83
N ALA A 18 23.43 24.55 -17.81
CA ALA A 18 23.93 23.28 -18.31
C ALA A 18 24.64 22.41 -17.25
N MET A 19 25.31 23.01 -16.28
CA MET A 19 25.93 22.27 -15.17
C MET A 19 24.90 21.90 -14.10
N VAL A 20 23.93 22.78 -13.84
CA VAL A 20 22.83 22.52 -12.89
C VAL A 20 22.02 21.29 -13.29
N ILE A 21 21.62 21.20 -14.57
CA ILE A 21 20.83 20.06 -15.04
C ILE A 21 21.63 18.75 -15.02
N ARG A 22 22.93 18.79 -15.35
CA ARG A 22 23.81 17.60 -15.25
C ARG A 22 23.97 17.12 -13.81
N PHE A 23 24.09 18.05 -12.88
CA PHE A 23 24.17 17.72 -11.46
C PHE A 23 22.85 17.18 -10.93
N ALA A 24 21.71 17.74 -11.34
CA ALA A 24 20.38 17.22 -11.03
C ALA A 24 20.21 15.78 -11.55
N ASP A 25 20.62 15.50 -12.78
CA ASP A 25 20.59 14.16 -13.37
C ASP A 25 21.49 13.17 -12.64
N TYR A 26 22.68 13.60 -12.19
CA TYR A 26 23.58 12.78 -11.36
C TYR A 26 22.92 12.42 -10.03
N LEU A 27 22.37 13.41 -9.30
CA LEU A 27 21.69 13.18 -8.03
C LEU A 27 20.48 12.26 -8.19
N TYR A 28 19.74 12.43 -9.29
CA TYR A 28 18.61 11.57 -9.63
C TYR A 28 19.03 10.11 -9.83
N GLN A 29 20.15 9.87 -10.53
CA GLN A 29 20.70 8.53 -10.76
C GLN A 29 21.19 7.87 -9.48
N GLU A 30 21.80 8.63 -8.57
CA GLU A 30 22.19 8.17 -7.23
C GLU A 30 20.99 7.91 -6.30
N GLY A 31 19.78 8.32 -6.71
CA GLY A 31 18.56 8.15 -5.93
C GLY A 31 18.33 9.21 -4.85
N ASP A 32 19.15 10.27 -4.81
CA ASP A 32 18.89 11.45 -3.97
C ASP A 32 17.85 12.35 -4.63
N TYR A 33 16.60 11.87 -4.63
CA TYR A 33 15.48 12.55 -5.29
C TYR A 33 15.14 13.89 -4.64
N HIS A 34 15.49 14.10 -3.36
CA HIS A 34 15.23 15.37 -2.69
C HIS A 34 16.17 16.46 -3.20
N SER A 35 17.47 16.15 -3.27
CA SER A 35 18.47 17.08 -3.82
C SER A 35 18.26 17.27 -5.32
N ALA A 36 18.00 16.19 -6.07
CA ALA A 36 17.72 16.27 -7.49
C ALA A 36 16.52 17.19 -7.79
N LEU A 37 15.42 17.07 -7.04
CA LEU A 37 14.25 17.94 -7.15
C LEU A 37 14.61 19.42 -6.96
N ASN A 38 15.44 19.74 -5.97
CA ASN A 38 15.87 21.11 -5.72
C ASN A 38 16.69 21.66 -6.88
N GLU A 39 17.61 20.86 -7.43
CA GLU A 39 18.45 21.25 -8.56
C GLU A 39 17.66 21.37 -9.88
N TYR A 40 16.67 20.50 -10.12
CA TYR A 40 15.76 20.67 -11.25
C TYR A 40 14.92 21.95 -11.14
N ARG A 41 14.40 22.26 -9.94
CA ARG A 41 13.70 23.55 -9.71
C ARG A 41 14.63 24.74 -9.87
N ARG A 42 15.90 24.61 -9.45
CA ARG A 42 16.93 25.63 -9.66
C ARG A 42 17.22 25.84 -11.15
N TYR A 43 17.31 24.77 -11.94
CA TYR A 43 17.45 24.85 -13.39
C TYR A 43 16.29 25.61 -14.05
N VAL A 44 15.05 25.26 -13.68
CA VAL A 44 13.85 25.95 -14.19
C VAL A 44 13.87 27.44 -13.85
N PHE A 45 14.33 27.79 -12.65
CA PHE A 45 14.47 29.20 -12.24
C PHE A 45 15.53 29.96 -13.03
N LEU A 46 16.64 29.30 -13.42
CA LEU A 46 17.78 29.94 -14.07
C LEU A 46 17.74 29.96 -15.60
N SER A 47 17.06 29.00 -16.22
CA SER A 47 17.19 28.76 -17.67
C SER A 47 16.25 29.61 -18.54
N ASP A 48 15.30 30.35 -17.96
CA ASP A 48 14.19 31.04 -18.65
C ASP A 48 13.40 30.16 -19.67
N SER A 49 13.66 28.85 -19.67
CA SER A 49 13.19 27.90 -20.67
C SER A 49 12.29 26.86 -20.02
N LEU A 50 11.14 26.63 -20.64
CA LEU A 50 10.14 25.69 -20.15
C LEU A 50 10.38 24.33 -20.81
N GLU A 51 11.47 23.65 -20.41
CA GLU A 51 11.78 22.31 -20.90
C GLU A 51 10.88 21.27 -20.23
N GLU A 52 9.92 20.72 -20.99
CA GLU A 52 8.96 19.71 -20.52
C GLU A 52 9.65 18.53 -19.82
N LYS A 53 10.80 18.08 -20.35
CA LYS A 53 11.58 16.97 -19.80
C LYS A 53 12.04 17.21 -18.35
N VAL A 54 12.28 18.47 -17.98
CA VAL A 54 12.66 18.82 -16.60
C VAL A 54 11.46 18.71 -15.67
N TYR A 55 10.26 19.11 -16.13
CA TYR A 55 9.03 18.93 -15.35
C TYR A 55 8.67 17.45 -15.18
N GLU A 56 8.91 16.61 -16.18
CA GLU A 56 8.79 15.14 -16.02
C GLU A 56 9.68 14.63 -14.88
N ARG A 57 10.95 15.08 -14.83
CA ARG A 57 11.89 14.72 -13.75
C ARG A 57 11.45 15.25 -12.39
N ILE A 58 10.92 16.48 -12.31
CA ILE A 58 10.36 17.06 -11.09
C ILE A 58 9.19 16.22 -10.57
N VAL A 59 8.24 15.89 -11.44
CA VAL A 59 7.07 15.07 -11.09
C VAL A 59 7.49 13.69 -10.61
N ASP A 60 8.42 13.04 -11.30
CA ASP A 60 8.91 11.73 -10.89
C ASP A 60 9.66 11.76 -9.54
N CYS A 61 10.51 12.77 -9.29
CA CYS A 61 11.10 12.97 -7.97
C CYS A 61 10.03 13.11 -6.87
N LEU A 62 8.98 13.90 -7.13
CA LEU A 62 7.87 14.09 -6.18
C LEU A 62 7.10 12.79 -5.92
N ILE A 63 6.86 11.96 -6.95
CA ILE A 63 6.25 10.63 -6.81
C ILE A 63 7.12 9.74 -5.91
N LYS A 64 8.43 9.67 -6.18
CA LYS A 64 9.38 8.85 -5.40
C LYS A 64 9.52 9.31 -3.95
N LEU A 65 9.39 10.62 -3.70
CA LEU A 65 9.34 11.21 -2.37
C LEU A 65 7.95 11.12 -1.71
N LYS A 66 6.95 10.50 -2.36
CA LYS A 66 5.55 10.40 -1.91
C LYS A 66 4.85 11.76 -1.69
N ARG A 67 5.34 12.83 -2.33
CA ARG A 67 4.77 14.19 -2.30
C ARG A 67 3.71 14.36 -3.38
N PHE A 68 2.66 13.53 -3.29
CA PHE A 68 1.69 13.36 -4.38
C PHE A 68 0.88 14.63 -4.71
N ASP A 69 0.54 15.45 -3.70
CA ASP A 69 -0.24 16.67 -3.93
C ASP A 69 0.57 17.74 -4.68
N GLU A 70 1.89 17.80 -4.48
CA GLU A 70 2.78 18.63 -5.28
C GLU A 70 2.96 18.05 -6.68
N ALA A 71 3.12 16.73 -6.81
CA ALA A 71 3.20 16.07 -8.12
C ALA A 71 1.96 16.39 -8.99
N LEU A 72 0.77 16.37 -8.39
CA LEU A 72 -0.49 16.72 -9.07
C LEU A 72 -0.58 18.20 -9.50
N LYS A 73 0.17 19.11 -8.86
CA LYS A 73 0.26 20.51 -9.29
C LYS A 73 1.28 20.69 -10.41
N GLU A 74 2.44 20.06 -10.26
CA GLU A 74 3.55 20.17 -11.22
C GLU A 74 3.23 19.48 -12.56
N VAL A 75 2.41 18.43 -12.55
CA VAL A 75 2.00 17.72 -13.78
C VAL A 75 1.24 18.62 -14.77
N GLU A 76 0.57 19.69 -14.31
CA GLU A 76 -0.16 20.61 -15.19
C GLU A 76 0.78 21.44 -16.09
N LYS A 77 2.09 21.39 -15.85
CA LYS A 77 3.12 22.07 -16.67
C LYS A 77 3.61 21.22 -17.84
N LEU A 78 3.10 19.99 -17.99
CA LEU A 78 3.39 19.14 -19.15
C LEU A 78 2.56 19.60 -20.38
N GLY A 79 3.09 19.39 -21.59
CA GLY A 79 2.51 19.98 -22.80
C GLY A 79 1.26 19.27 -23.37
N ASP A 80 0.98 18.04 -22.96
CA ASP A 80 -0.09 17.20 -23.54
C ASP A 80 -1.09 16.69 -22.50
N THR A 81 -2.38 16.93 -22.73
CA THR A 81 -3.50 16.45 -21.91
C THR A 81 -3.47 14.92 -21.72
N THR A 82 -3.08 14.16 -22.75
CA THR A 82 -3.01 12.69 -22.65
C THR A 82 -1.94 12.27 -21.65
N LYS A 83 -0.74 12.85 -21.76
CA LYS A 83 0.37 12.68 -20.82
C LYS A 83 0.05 13.16 -19.41
N ILE A 84 -0.65 14.29 -19.27
CA ILE A 84 -1.10 14.81 -17.97
C ILE A 84 -2.02 13.79 -17.29
N ASN A 85 -3.06 13.32 -18.00
CA ASN A 85 -4.02 12.35 -17.45
C ASN A 85 -3.36 11.01 -17.12
N TYR A 86 -2.46 10.54 -17.98
CA TYR A 86 -1.64 9.36 -17.71
C TYR A 86 -0.85 9.50 -16.41
N THR A 87 -0.10 10.59 -16.29
CA THR A 87 0.77 10.85 -15.15
C THR A 87 -0.04 11.04 -13.87
N LYS A 88 -1.21 11.72 -13.93
CA LYS A 88 -2.17 11.78 -12.80
C LYS A 88 -2.63 10.38 -12.39
N GLY A 89 -2.93 9.52 -13.36
CA GLY A 89 -3.25 8.12 -13.12
C GLY A 89 -2.15 7.36 -12.37
N VAL A 90 -0.90 7.52 -12.80
CA VAL A 90 0.29 6.94 -12.13
C VAL A 90 0.45 7.48 -10.70
N ILE A 91 0.29 8.79 -10.51
CA ILE A 91 0.35 9.42 -9.18
C ILE A 91 -0.71 8.82 -8.25
N TYR A 92 -1.96 8.75 -8.70
CA TYR A 92 -3.04 8.18 -7.89
C TYR A 92 -2.85 6.69 -7.60
N TYR A 93 -2.35 5.92 -8.57
CA TYR A 93 -2.03 4.51 -8.38
C TYR A 93 -0.97 4.34 -7.30
N THR A 94 0.12 5.10 -7.40
CA THR A 94 1.25 5.05 -6.45
C THR A 94 0.84 5.52 -5.05
N ALA A 95 -0.12 6.43 -4.96
CA ALA A 95 -0.73 6.88 -3.71
C ALA A 95 -1.74 5.89 -3.11
N GLY A 96 -1.97 4.72 -3.75
CA GLY A 96 -2.97 3.73 -3.32
C GLY A 96 -4.43 4.14 -3.58
N LYS A 97 -4.67 5.21 -4.34
CA LYS A 97 -6.00 5.74 -4.68
C LYS A 97 -6.49 5.10 -5.98
N TYR A 98 -6.62 3.77 -5.99
CA TYR A 98 -6.86 2.94 -7.18
C TYR A 98 -8.09 3.35 -8.01
N ARG A 99 -9.21 3.69 -7.37
CA ARG A 99 -10.38 4.20 -8.08
C ARG A 99 -10.09 5.47 -8.90
N LYS A 100 -9.43 6.46 -8.28
CA LYS A 100 -9.05 7.72 -8.97
C LYS A 100 -8.04 7.46 -10.08
N ALA A 101 -7.11 6.53 -9.85
CA ALA A 101 -6.17 6.10 -10.89
C ALA A 101 -6.93 5.60 -12.12
N ARG A 102 -7.89 4.70 -11.94
CA ARG A 102 -8.73 4.20 -13.06
C ARG A 102 -9.52 5.30 -13.74
N GLU A 103 -10.10 6.24 -13.01
CA GLU A 103 -10.84 7.38 -13.57
C GLU A 103 -9.97 8.21 -14.53
N CYS A 104 -8.70 8.47 -14.17
CA CYS A 104 -7.76 9.18 -15.04
C CYS A 104 -7.31 8.34 -16.25
N LEU A 105 -7.25 7.01 -16.11
CA LEU A 105 -6.64 6.10 -17.08
C LEU A 105 -7.63 5.49 -18.08
N PHE A 106 -8.94 5.52 -17.82
CA PHE A 106 -9.96 4.73 -18.53
C PHE A 106 -10.04 4.98 -20.04
N ASN A 107 -9.68 6.18 -20.51
CA ASN A 107 -9.75 6.60 -21.92
C ASN A 107 -8.45 7.25 -22.40
N ILE A 108 -7.31 6.66 -22.04
CA ILE A 108 -6.01 7.14 -22.48
C ILE A 108 -5.64 6.52 -23.83
N GLY A 109 -5.32 7.38 -24.81
CA GLY A 109 -4.85 6.97 -26.12
C GLY A 109 -3.33 6.72 -26.17
N MET A 110 -2.83 6.57 -27.39
CA MET A 110 -1.39 6.43 -27.66
C MET A 110 -0.59 7.64 -27.15
N PRO A 111 0.66 7.45 -26.67
CA PRO A 111 1.41 6.19 -26.59
C PRO A 111 1.16 5.38 -25.30
N TYR A 112 0.33 5.88 -24.38
CA TYR A 112 0.19 5.36 -23.02
C TYR A 112 -0.89 4.29 -22.84
N GLU A 113 -1.67 3.98 -23.88
CA GLU A 113 -2.84 3.08 -23.81
C GLU A 113 -2.52 1.73 -23.13
N ASN A 114 -1.44 1.07 -23.54
CA ASN A 114 -1.08 -0.26 -23.01
C ASN A 114 -0.69 -0.20 -21.53
N ASP A 115 0.10 0.81 -21.14
CA ASP A 115 0.52 1.01 -19.76
C ASP A 115 -0.67 1.39 -18.87
N ALA A 116 -1.53 2.28 -19.35
CA ALA A 116 -2.77 2.68 -18.69
C ALA A 116 -3.66 1.46 -18.43
N ARG A 117 -3.86 0.61 -19.44
CA ARG A 117 -4.63 -0.64 -19.35
C ARG A 117 -4.05 -1.56 -18.27
N ARG A 118 -2.72 -1.73 -18.25
CA ARG A 118 -2.02 -2.55 -17.24
C ARG A 118 -2.19 -1.99 -15.83
N ILE A 119 -2.06 -0.68 -15.64
CA ILE A 119 -2.25 -0.01 -14.34
C ILE A 119 -3.71 -0.14 -13.87
N ILE A 120 -4.70 -0.04 -14.77
CA ILE A 120 -6.11 -0.28 -14.42
C ILE A 120 -6.30 -1.72 -13.91
N GLY A 121 -5.73 -2.69 -14.60
CA GLY A 121 -5.75 -4.09 -14.20
C GLY A 121 -5.16 -4.32 -12.81
N PHE A 122 -3.96 -3.76 -12.55
CA PHE A 122 -3.35 -3.84 -11.22
C PHE A 122 -4.15 -3.07 -10.17
N SER A 123 -4.77 -1.95 -10.52
CA SER A 123 -5.65 -1.20 -9.61
C SER A 123 -6.82 -2.06 -9.12
N TYR A 124 -7.44 -2.86 -10.00
CA TYR A 124 -8.46 -3.83 -9.59
C TYR A 124 -7.89 -4.99 -8.75
N ALA A 125 -6.72 -5.50 -9.11
CA ALA A 125 -6.07 -6.59 -8.38
C ALA A 125 -5.72 -6.17 -6.94
N GLN A 126 -5.27 -4.93 -6.73
CA GLN A 126 -4.97 -4.37 -5.41
C GLN A 126 -6.22 -4.21 -4.52
N GLU A 127 -7.40 -4.06 -5.12
CA GLU A 127 -8.69 -4.08 -4.43
C GLU A 127 -9.27 -5.49 -4.29
N PHE A 128 -8.49 -6.53 -4.62
CA PHE A 128 -8.90 -7.94 -4.70
C PHE A 128 -10.08 -8.21 -5.64
N ASN A 129 -10.37 -7.29 -6.56
CA ASN A 129 -11.35 -7.50 -7.61
C ASN A 129 -10.69 -8.22 -8.80
N PHE A 130 -10.33 -9.49 -8.57
CA PHE A 130 -9.61 -10.29 -9.55
C PHE A 130 -10.41 -10.56 -10.83
N ARG A 131 -11.75 -10.55 -10.74
CA ARG A 131 -12.62 -10.69 -11.91
C ARG A 131 -12.42 -9.52 -12.88
N GLU A 132 -12.47 -8.29 -12.36
CA GLU A 132 -12.26 -7.11 -13.19
C GLU A 132 -10.79 -6.99 -13.63
N ALA A 133 -9.84 -7.30 -12.74
CA ALA A 133 -8.42 -7.32 -13.08
C ALA A 133 -8.12 -8.22 -14.29
N GLY A 134 -8.78 -9.38 -14.38
CA GLY A 134 -8.60 -10.34 -15.48
C GLY A 134 -9.10 -9.88 -16.85
N LYS A 135 -9.81 -8.74 -16.93
CA LYS A 135 -10.13 -8.10 -18.22
C LYS A 135 -8.94 -7.32 -18.81
N TYR A 136 -7.95 -7.01 -17.98
CA TYR A 136 -6.81 -6.14 -18.31
C TYR A 136 -5.47 -6.87 -18.20
N LEU A 137 -5.39 -7.88 -17.33
CA LEU A 137 -4.18 -8.64 -17.06
C LEU A 137 -4.40 -10.11 -17.38
N ASN A 138 -3.32 -10.78 -17.78
CA ASN A 138 -3.27 -12.23 -17.75
C ASN A 138 -3.10 -12.67 -16.30
N LEU A 139 -4.06 -13.45 -15.79
CA LEU A 139 -4.06 -13.91 -14.41
C LEU A 139 -3.67 -15.38 -14.32
N PRO A 140 -2.95 -15.78 -13.25
CA PRO A 140 -2.74 -17.19 -12.95
C PRO A 140 -4.07 -17.92 -12.77
N PRO A 141 -4.10 -19.25 -12.91
CA PRO A 141 -5.27 -20.04 -12.53
C PRO A 141 -5.71 -19.74 -11.09
N LEU A 142 -6.94 -19.24 -10.94
CA LEU A 142 -7.49 -18.82 -9.66
C LEU A 142 -7.66 -20.02 -8.71
N LYS A 143 -6.84 -20.08 -7.66
CA LYS A 143 -6.92 -21.12 -6.61
C LYS A 143 -7.06 -20.50 -5.23
N LEU A 144 -8.11 -19.71 -5.04
CA LEU A 144 -8.46 -19.11 -3.74
C LEU A 144 -9.40 -20.04 -2.99
N ARG A 145 -9.06 -20.35 -1.73
CA ARG A 145 -9.94 -21.10 -0.83
C ARG A 145 -10.42 -20.16 0.26
N TYR A 146 -11.65 -19.67 0.12
CA TYR A 146 -12.25 -18.86 1.17
C TYR A 146 -12.95 -19.72 2.22
N LYS A 147 -12.95 -19.22 3.45
CA LYS A 147 -13.65 -19.78 4.58
C LYS A 147 -14.72 -18.80 5.05
N SER A 148 -15.91 -19.31 5.40
CA SER A 148 -16.99 -18.46 5.92
C SER A 148 -16.65 -17.92 7.33
N PRO A 149 -16.63 -16.60 7.56
CA PRO A 149 -16.43 -16.03 8.90
C PRO A 149 -17.55 -16.38 9.88
N ILE A 150 -18.77 -16.56 9.38
CA ILE A 150 -19.93 -16.96 10.20
C ILE A 150 -19.71 -18.36 10.77
N LEU A 151 -19.22 -19.30 9.94
CA LEU A 151 -18.84 -20.63 10.43
C LEU A 151 -17.70 -20.57 11.45
N GLY A 152 -16.76 -19.62 11.29
CA GLY A 152 -15.75 -19.34 12.30
C GLY A 152 -16.37 -18.95 13.65
N GLY A 153 -17.38 -18.08 13.64
CA GLY A 153 -18.13 -17.71 14.86
C GLY A 153 -18.89 -18.89 15.47
N ILE A 154 -19.61 -19.67 14.66
CA ILE A 154 -20.36 -20.86 15.12
C ILE A 154 -19.41 -21.88 15.75
N PHE A 155 -18.28 -22.18 15.11
CA PHE A 155 -17.31 -23.11 15.68
C PHE A 155 -16.66 -22.57 16.95
N SER A 156 -16.59 -21.25 17.13
CA SER A 156 -16.06 -20.64 18.36
C SER A 156 -16.97 -20.79 19.57
N LEU A 157 -18.20 -21.34 19.42
CA LEU A 157 -19.00 -21.79 20.57
C LEU A 157 -18.29 -22.90 21.35
N PHE A 158 -17.50 -23.72 20.66
CA PHE A 158 -16.46 -24.50 21.31
C PHE A 158 -15.21 -23.62 21.41
N PRO A 159 -14.67 -23.35 22.62
CA PRO A 159 -13.48 -22.51 22.77
C PRO A 159 -12.33 -22.93 21.83
N GLY A 160 -11.87 -21.99 21.00
CA GLY A 160 -10.83 -22.23 19.99
C GLY A 160 -11.32 -22.74 18.63
N GLY A 161 -12.59 -23.18 18.49
CA GLY A 161 -13.08 -23.85 17.28
C GLY A 161 -13.00 -23.00 16.00
N GLY A 162 -13.26 -21.68 16.07
CA GLY A 162 -13.09 -20.79 14.92
C GLY A 162 -11.63 -20.67 14.44
N HIS A 163 -10.69 -20.71 15.38
CA HIS A 163 -9.25 -20.69 15.07
C HIS A 163 -8.82 -22.00 14.40
N PHE A 164 -9.22 -23.15 14.94
CA PHE A 164 -8.96 -24.46 14.33
C PHE A 164 -9.53 -24.56 12.91
N TYR A 165 -10.75 -24.04 12.71
CA TYR A 165 -11.39 -24.05 11.40
C TYR A 165 -10.56 -23.34 10.31
N CYS A 166 -9.85 -22.27 10.64
CA CYS A 166 -8.94 -21.58 9.71
C CYS A 166 -7.49 -22.09 9.74
N GLY A 167 -7.21 -23.16 10.50
CA GLY A 167 -5.88 -23.77 10.61
C GLY A 167 -4.93 -23.07 11.58
N ARG A 168 -5.44 -22.17 12.44
CA ARG A 168 -4.67 -21.47 13.48
C ARG A 168 -4.73 -22.24 14.79
N SER A 169 -4.07 -23.40 14.81
CA SER A 169 -4.17 -24.35 15.93
C SER A 169 -3.62 -23.78 17.24
N GLU A 170 -2.53 -23.00 17.18
CA GLU A 170 -1.92 -22.38 18.36
C GLU A 170 -2.90 -21.45 19.09
N ASP A 171 -3.57 -20.56 18.36
CA ASP A 171 -4.60 -19.68 18.93
C ASP A 171 -5.83 -20.46 19.42
N GLY A 172 -6.18 -21.55 18.73
CA GLY A 172 -7.28 -22.42 19.15
C GLY A 172 -7.02 -23.08 20.50
N ILE A 173 -5.81 -23.62 20.69
CA ILE A 173 -5.38 -24.23 21.96
C ILE A 173 -5.34 -23.17 23.07
N PHE A 174 -4.78 -21.99 22.78
CA PHE A 174 -4.73 -20.89 23.75
C PHE A 174 -6.13 -20.49 24.23
N SER A 175 -7.06 -20.26 23.29
CA SER A 175 -8.46 -19.93 23.61
C SER A 175 -9.14 -21.01 24.43
N PHE A 176 -8.92 -22.29 24.10
CA PHE A 176 -9.44 -23.42 24.86
C PHE A 176 -8.95 -23.41 26.31
N LEU A 177 -7.63 -23.25 26.52
CA LEU A 177 -7.02 -23.26 27.86
C LEU A 177 -7.49 -22.07 28.70
N VAL A 178 -7.51 -20.86 28.14
CA VAL A 178 -7.90 -19.64 28.87
C VAL A 178 -9.37 -19.72 29.28
N VAL A 179 -10.27 -19.94 28.31
CA VAL A 179 -11.71 -19.99 28.57
C VAL A 179 -12.07 -21.18 29.47
N GLY A 180 -11.48 -22.35 29.20
CA GLY A 180 -11.69 -23.55 30.00
C GLY A 180 -11.25 -23.36 31.45
N THR A 181 -10.07 -22.76 31.68
CA THR A 181 -9.58 -22.49 33.04
C THR A 181 -10.48 -21.50 33.78
N CYS A 182 -10.89 -20.40 33.14
CA CYS A 182 -11.82 -19.45 33.76
C CYS A 182 -13.17 -20.10 34.11
N ALA A 183 -13.72 -20.93 33.22
CA ALA A 183 -14.95 -21.65 33.46
C ALA A 183 -14.82 -22.65 34.63
N LEU A 184 -13.72 -23.40 34.69
CA LEU A 184 -13.43 -24.33 35.79
C LEU A 184 -13.29 -23.59 37.13
N LEU A 185 -12.58 -22.46 37.16
CA LEU A 185 -12.47 -21.61 38.35
C LEU A 185 -13.83 -21.06 38.80
N THR A 186 -14.65 -20.64 37.85
CA THR A 186 -16.02 -20.16 38.12
C THR A 186 -16.85 -21.24 38.79
N ASN A 187 -16.85 -22.45 38.22
CA ASN A 187 -17.55 -23.58 38.81
C ASN A 187 -17.02 -23.95 40.20
N TYR A 188 -15.70 -23.93 40.37
CA TYR A 188 -15.04 -24.24 41.63
C TYR A 188 -15.41 -23.25 42.75
N TYR A 189 -15.34 -21.94 42.49
CA TYR A 189 -15.67 -20.94 43.50
C TYR A 189 -17.17 -20.86 43.81
N TYR A 190 -18.03 -21.15 42.82
CA TYR A 190 -19.47 -21.28 43.03
C TYR A 190 -19.80 -22.34 44.07
N HIS A 191 -19.23 -23.55 43.94
CA HIS A 191 -19.49 -24.65 44.87
C HIS A 191 -18.92 -24.45 46.28
N ARG A 192 -17.96 -23.52 46.46
CA ARG A 192 -17.40 -23.20 47.78
C ARG A 192 -18.08 -21.99 48.45
N GLY A 193 -19.03 -21.34 47.80
CA GLY A 193 -19.67 -20.12 48.33
C GLY A 193 -18.72 -18.93 48.44
N GLU A 194 -17.67 -18.88 47.60
CA GLU A 194 -16.68 -17.80 47.61
C GLU A 194 -17.12 -16.67 46.65
N ASP A 195 -18.17 -15.93 47.02
CA ASP A 195 -18.92 -15.01 46.15
C ASP A 195 -18.06 -14.00 45.38
N LEU A 196 -17.09 -13.36 46.04
CA LEU A 196 -16.21 -12.38 45.39
C LEU A 196 -15.36 -13.04 44.29
N LYS A 197 -14.77 -14.21 44.58
CA LYS A 197 -13.92 -14.92 43.60
C LYS A 197 -14.76 -15.49 42.47
N PHE A 198 -15.94 -16.02 42.79
CA PHE A 198 -16.93 -16.45 41.79
C PHE A 198 -17.28 -15.33 40.83
N GLY A 199 -17.64 -14.14 41.33
CA GLY A 199 -17.99 -12.98 40.51
C GLY A 199 -16.85 -12.56 39.57
N VAL A 200 -15.61 -12.51 40.09
CA VAL A 200 -14.42 -12.19 39.29
C VAL A 200 -14.17 -13.25 38.21
N SER A 201 -14.20 -14.54 38.55
CA SER A 201 -13.97 -15.61 37.58
C SER A 201 -15.09 -15.71 36.53
N LEU A 202 -16.34 -15.46 36.92
CA LEU A 202 -17.48 -15.45 36.00
C LEU A 202 -17.34 -14.29 35.01
N GLY A 203 -17.03 -13.10 35.51
CA GLY A 203 -16.76 -11.93 34.67
C GLY A 203 -15.63 -12.19 33.67
N ALA A 204 -14.53 -12.79 34.12
CA ALA A 204 -13.43 -13.20 33.25
C ALA A 204 -13.87 -14.24 32.20
N THR A 205 -14.66 -15.25 32.59
CA THR A 205 -15.18 -16.27 31.68
C THR A 205 -16.02 -15.65 30.58
N ILE A 206 -16.97 -14.78 30.92
CA ILE A 206 -17.83 -14.09 29.95
C ILE A 206 -17.00 -13.23 28.99
N LEU A 207 -16.04 -12.47 29.53
CA LEU A 207 -15.16 -11.61 28.74
C LEU A 207 -14.32 -12.43 27.75
N PHE A 208 -13.60 -13.44 28.23
CA PHE A 208 -12.72 -14.25 27.38
C PHE A 208 -13.51 -15.13 26.40
N TYR A 209 -14.68 -15.63 26.78
CA TYR A 209 -15.55 -16.38 25.86
C TYR A 209 -16.03 -15.49 24.71
N SER A 210 -16.47 -14.26 25.01
CA SER A 210 -16.86 -13.28 23.99
C SER A 210 -15.69 -12.90 23.09
N ALA A 211 -14.50 -12.68 23.67
CA ALA A 211 -13.28 -12.39 22.92
C ALA A 211 -12.88 -13.55 22.00
N ASN A 212 -13.04 -14.81 22.42
CA ASN A 212 -12.78 -15.99 21.60
C ASN A 212 -13.71 -16.05 20.37
N ILE A 213 -15.01 -15.75 20.51
CA ILE A 213 -15.93 -15.74 19.35
C ILE A 213 -15.54 -14.65 18.34
N TYR A 214 -15.30 -13.43 18.84
CA TYR A 214 -14.82 -12.32 18.01
C TYR A 214 -13.48 -12.65 17.33
N GLY A 215 -12.56 -13.25 18.08
CA GLY A 215 -11.26 -13.71 17.63
C GLY A 215 -11.36 -14.76 16.52
N GLY A 216 -12.26 -15.74 16.66
CA GLY A 216 -12.49 -16.78 15.66
C GLY A 216 -13.04 -16.24 14.34
N ILE A 217 -13.99 -15.28 14.38
CA ILE A 217 -14.51 -14.62 13.17
C ILE A 217 -13.38 -13.86 12.45
N ASN A 218 -12.59 -13.10 13.20
CA ASN A 218 -11.50 -12.31 12.64
C ASN A 218 -10.34 -13.16 12.14
N ALA A 219 -10.04 -14.28 12.79
CA ALA A 219 -9.06 -15.25 12.33
C ALA A 219 -9.40 -15.77 10.92
N VAL A 220 -10.67 -16.07 10.67
CA VAL A 220 -11.15 -16.46 9.33
C VAL A 220 -11.06 -15.33 8.31
N ARG A 221 -11.43 -14.09 8.70
CA ARG A 221 -11.28 -12.91 7.82
C ARG A 221 -9.82 -12.71 7.41
N ASN A 222 -8.89 -12.80 8.35
CA ASN A 222 -7.46 -12.69 8.10
C ASN A 222 -6.95 -13.82 7.20
N TYR A 223 -7.44 -15.05 7.39
CA TYR A 223 -7.14 -16.16 6.49
C TYR A 223 -7.54 -15.84 5.04
N ASN A 224 -8.77 -15.35 4.82
CA ASN A 224 -9.25 -14.99 3.49
C ASN A 224 -8.46 -13.83 2.87
N TYR A 225 -8.14 -12.81 3.66
CA TYR A 225 -7.29 -11.69 3.24
C TYR A 225 -5.91 -12.19 2.79
N TYR A 226 -5.29 -13.09 3.55
CA TYR A 226 -3.98 -13.66 3.19
C TYR A 226 -4.04 -14.51 1.90
N GLN A 227 -5.15 -15.20 1.65
CA GLN A 227 -5.34 -15.88 0.35
C GLN A 227 -5.32 -14.87 -0.81
N ASN A 228 -5.99 -13.73 -0.65
CA ASN A 228 -5.98 -12.66 -1.66
C ASN A 228 -4.58 -12.09 -1.86
N GLU A 229 -3.87 -11.75 -0.79
CA GLU A 229 -2.49 -11.25 -0.85
C GLU A 229 -1.54 -12.23 -1.56
N LYS A 230 -1.66 -13.53 -1.25
CA LYS A 230 -0.87 -14.57 -1.89
C LYS A 230 -1.13 -14.62 -3.40
N TYR A 231 -2.39 -14.45 -3.81
CA TYR A 231 -2.75 -14.45 -5.22
C TYR A 231 -2.32 -13.16 -5.93
N LEU A 232 -2.48 -12.00 -5.28
CA LEU A 232 -1.96 -10.72 -5.75
C LEU A 232 -0.44 -10.76 -5.97
N LYS A 233 0.31 -11.39 -5.06
CA LYS A 233 1.75 -11.60 -5.21
C LYS A 233 2.08 -12.39 -6.48
N LYS A 234 1.36 -13.49 -6.74
CA LYS A 234 1.53 -14.28 -7.98
C LYS A 234 1.21 -13.49 -9.24
N ILE A 235 0.13 -12.70 -9.23
CA ILE A 235 -0.21 -11.82 -10.36
C ILE A 235 0.96 -10.90 -10.67
N ARG A 236 1.59 -10.30 -9.64
CA ARG A 236 2.76 -9.43 -9.84
C ARG A 236 3.96 -10.18 -10.41
N GLU A 237 4.24 -11.39 -9.92
CA GLU A 237 5.36 -12.23 -10.39
C GLU A 237 5.20 -12.66 -11.86
N GLU A 238 3.98 -12.99 -12.30
CA GLU A 238 3.72 -13.40 -13.70
C GLU A 238 3.63 -12.24 -14.69
N ASN A 239 3.41 -11.02 -14.18
CA ASN A 239 3.30 -9.81 -14.99
C ASN A 239 4.52 -8.88 -14.79
N GLN A 240 5.65 -9.36 -14.28
CA GLN A 240 6.93 -8.65 -14.27
C GLN A 240 7.71 -8.94 -15.55
#